data_AF-A0A2R6FI10-F1
#
_entry.id   AF-A0A2R6FI10-F1
#
_cell.length_a   1.000
_cell.length_b   1.000
_cell.length_c   1.000
_cell.angle_alpha   90.00
_cell.angle_beta   90.00
_cell.angle_gamma   90.00
#
_symmetry.space_group_name_H-M   'P 1'
#
loop_
_entity.id
_entity.type
_entity.pdbx_description
1 polymer ?
#
loop_
_entity_poly.entity_id
_entity_poly.type
_entity_poly.pdbx_seq_one_letter_code
_entity_poly.pdbx_strand_id
1 'polypeptide(L)'
;MFVTTLRSSGHDVVEANDVFGEATDDQRLLRYCGENGHVLITQDRTDFAGELTDTVDHAGIAVYTKANFLRDDPEGAVRTLERVLSQYPPEEVTTEVVWLEHWR
;
A
#
# COMPACT_ATOMS: atom_id res chain seq x y z
N MET A 1 -7.03 -8.28 -11.63
CA MET A 1 -7.93 -7.16 -11.96
C MET A 1 -7.48 -5.89 -11.27
N PHE A 2 -7.42 -5.81 -9.94
CA PHE A 2 -6.97 -4.59 -9.24
C PHE A 2 -5.61 -4.03 -9.71
N VAL A 3 -4.55 -4.86 -9.75
CA VAL A 3 -3.23 -4.45 -10.26
C VAL A 3 -3.31 -3.92 -11.69
N THR A 4 -4.09 -4.58 -12.55
CA THR A 4 -4.33 -4.13 -13.93
C THR A 4 -5.02 -2.76 -13.94
N THR A 5 -6.04 -2.56 -13.12
CA THR A 5 -6.76 -1.28 -13.01
C THR A 5 -5.83 -0.16 -12.54
N LEU A 6 -5.02 -0.38 -11.49
CA LEU A 6 -4.03 0.60 -11.03
C LEU A 6 -3.03 0.99 -12.13
N ARG A 7 -2.50 0.00 -12.84
CA ARG A 7 -1.59 0.24 -13.97
C ARG A 7 -2.27 1.02 -15.09
N SER A 8 -3.54 0.70 -15.39
CA SER A 8 -4.34 1.45 -16.39
C SER A 8 -4.64 2.89 -15.96
N SER A 9 -4.69 3.19 -14.66
CA SER A 9 -4.77 4.56 -14.13
C SER A 9 -3.43 5.31 -14.15
N GLY A 10 -2.34 4.68 -14.60
CA GLY A 10 -1.04 5.31 -14.76
C GLY A 10 -0.09 5.14 -13.56
N HIS A 11 -0.45 4.29 -12.59
CA HIS A 11 0.46 3.96 -11.48
C HIS A 11 1.49 2.92 -11.88
N ASP A 12 2.72 3.09 -11.39
CA ASP A 12 3.70 2.01 -11.36
C ASP A 12 3.38 1.06 -10.20
N VAL A 13 3.22 -0.23 -10.51
CA VAL A 13 2.73 -1.23 -9.55
C VAL A 13 3.65 -2.44 -9.60
N VAL A 14 4.19 -2.76 -8.42
CA VAL A 14 5.07 -3.90 -8.19
C VAL A 14 4.37 -4.84 -7.20
N GLU A 15 4.26 -6.12 -7.55
CA GLU A 15 3.78 -7.13 -6.60
C GLU A 15 4.97 -7.62 -5.76
N ALA A 16 4.84 -7.63 -4.43
CA ALA A 16 5.96 -7.99 -3.54
C ALA A 16 6.55 -9.38 -3.87
N ASN A 17 5.69 -10.35 -4.21
CA ASN A 17 6.12 -11.69 -4.60
C ASN A 17 7.02 -11.70 -5.86
N ASP A 18 6.86 -10.76 -6.78
CA ASP A 18 7.70 -10.68 -7.99
C ASP A 18 9.14 -10.25 -7.66
N VAL A 19 9.33 -9.50 -6.56
CA VAL A 19 10.63 -8.97 -6.13
C VAL A 19 11.28 -9.85 -5.07
N PHE A 20 10.50 -10.39 -4.14
CA PHE A 20 11.01 -11.05 -2.94
C PHE A 20 10.71 -12.55 -2.89
N GLY A 21 9.78 -13.06 -3.71
CA GLY A 21 9.31 -14.44 -3.64
C GLY A 21 8.55 -14.77 -2.35
N GLU A 22 8.36 -16.06 -2.06
CA GLU A 22 7.57 -16.52 -0.90
C GLU A 22 8.22 -16.21 0.46
N ALA A 23 9.52 -15.94 0.50
CA ALA A 23 10.26 -15.57 1.70
C ALA A 23 10.46 -14.06 1.77
N THR A 24 9.35 -13.33 1.93
CA THR A 24 9.38 -11.88 2.13
C THR A 24 9.46 -11.59 3.63
N ASP A 25 10.45 -10.78 4.01
CA ASP A 25 10.59 -10.23 5.36
C ASP A 25 9.95 -8.83 5.37
N ASP A 26 9.06 -8.56 6.32
CA ASP A 26 8.26 -7.33 6.37
C ASP A 26 9.13 -6.08 6.50
N GLN A 27 10.23 -6.15 7.24
CA GLN A 27 11.17 -5.04 7.38
C GLN A 27 11.85 -4.73 6.05
N ARG A 28 12.27 -5.78 5.33
CA ARG A 28 12.88 -5.65 4.01
C ARG A 28 11.90 -5.07 2.99
N LEU A 29 10.63 -5.49 3.04
CA LEU A 29 9.57 -4.98 2.18
C LEU A 29 9.33 -3.47 2.43
N LEU A 30 9.20 -3.05 3.69
CA LEU A 30 8.98 -1.64 4.04
C LEU A 30 10.17 -0.76 3.65
N ARG A 31 11.39 -1.22 3.90
CA ARG A 31 12.59 -0.49 3.48
C ARG A 31 12.63 -0.31 1.97
N TYR A 32 12.32 -1.36 1.21
CA TYR A 32 12.22 -1.25 -0.25
C TYR A 32 11.16 -0.24 -0.69
N CYS A 33 10.00 -0.22 -0.03
CA CYS A 33 8.96 0.76 -0.26
C CYS A 33 9.47 2.20 -0.01
N GLY A 34 10.20 2.44 1.08
CA GLY A 34 10.84 3.74 1.37
C GLY A 34 11.88 4.14 0.32
N GLU A 35 12.82 3.24 0.01
CA GLU A 35 13.94 3.51 -0.92
C GLU A 35 13.48 3.77 -2.36
N ASN A 36 12.35 3.21 -2.78
CA ASN A 36 11.84 3.32 -4.15
C ASN A 36 10.59 4.21 -4.27
N GLY A 37 10.12 4.81 -3.17
CA GLY A 37 8.93 5.67 -3.19
C GLY A 37 7.63 4.90 -3.49
N HIS A 38 7.54 3.62 -3.11
CA HIS A 38 6.34 2.82 -3.31
C HIS A 38 5.49 2.77 -2.04
N VAL A 39 4.19 3.05 -2.16
CA VAL A 39 3.22 2.83 -1.08
C VAL A 39 2.88 1.34 -1.01
N LEU A 40 3.01 0.75 0.17
CA LEU A 40 2.61 -0.64 0.40
C LEU A 40 1.09 -0.73 0.52
N ILE A 41 0.45 -1.61 -0.25
CA ILE A 41 -0.98 -1.93 -0.10
C ILE A 41 -1.09 -3.34 0.50
N THR A 42 -1.70 -3.45 1.68
CA THR A 42 -1.76 -4.73 2.41
C THR A 42 -3.08 -4.95 3.13
N GLN A 43 -3.44 -6.22 3.34
CA GLN A 43 -4.50 -6.62 4.27
C GLN A 43 -3.97 -7.04 5.65
N ASP A 44 -2.64 -7.18 5.76
CA ASP A 44 -2.00 -7.59 7.00
C ASP A 44 -1.88 -6.41 7.94
N ARG A 45 -2.89 -6.29 8.81
CA ARG A 45 -2.93 -5.26 9.84
C ARG A 45 -1.95 -5.54 10.98
N THR A 46 -1.70 -6.81 11.28
CA THR A 46 -0.99 -7.16 12.51
C THR A 46 0.47 -6.79 12.37
N ASP A 47 1.04 -7.08 11.20
CA ASP A 47 2.48 -6.89 10.98
C ASP A 47 2.83 -5.47 10.54
N PHE A 48 1.89 -4.73 9.93
CA PHE A 48 2.13 -3.40 9.35
C PHE A 48 1.38 -2.23 10.00
N ALA A 49 0.67 -2.45 11.11
CA ALA A 49 0.08 -1.38 11.93
C ALA A 49 0.66 -1.32 13.35
N GLY A 50 1.88 -1.85 13.53
CA GLY A 50 2.59 -1.91 14.82
C GLY A 50 3.97 -1.27 14.77
N GLU A 51 4.84 -1.66 15.71
CA GLU A 51 6.17 -1.07 15.94
C GLU A 51 7.08 -1.05 14.69
N LEU A 52 6.89 -1.99 13.76
CA LEU A 52 7.69 -2.08 12.55
C LEU A 52 7.53 -0.83 11.65
N THR A 53 6.31 -0.31 11.56
CA THR A 53 5.98 0.90 10.80
C THR A 53 6.67 2.14 11.40
N ASP A 54 6.67 2.25 12.73
CA ASP A 54 7.26 3.41 13.44
C ASP A 54 8.80 3.41 13.41
N THR A 55 9.42 2.27 13.08
CA THR A 55 10.87 2.06 13.16
C THR A 55 11.58 1.95 11.82
N VAL A 56 10.83 1.83 10.72
CA VAL A 56 11.37 1.66 9.37
C VAL A 56 10.85 2.77 8.47
N ASP A 57 11.76 3.56 7.90
CA ASP A 57 11.40 4.57 6.92
C ASP A 57 10.71 3.93 5.71
N HIS A 58 9.50 4.38 5.42
CA HIS A 58 8.70 3.91 4.30
C HIS A 58 7.92 5.04 3.63
N ALA A 59 7.57 4.84 2.35
CA ALA A 59 6.81 5.82 1.56
C ALA A 59 5.29 5.80 1.80
N GLY A 60 4.83 4.98 2.76
CA GLY A 60 3.44 4.92 3.22
C GLY A 60 2.86 3.51 3.19
N ILE A 61 1.85 3.28 4.01
CA ILE A 61 1.13 1.99 4.05
C ILE A 61 -0.38 2.24 3.92
N ALA A 62 -1.01 1.59 2.95
CA ALA A 62 -2.45 1.58 2.75
C ALA A 62 -3.02 0.21 3.16
N VAL A 63 -3.79 0.19 4.24
CA VAL A 63 -4.36 -1.02 4.83
C VAL A 63 -5.84 -1.16 4.47
N TYR A 64 -6.25 -2.36 4.07
CA TYR A 64 -7.67 -2.71 3.86
C TYR A 64 -8.05 -3.97 4.64
N THR A 65 -9.28 -4.02 5.12
CA THR A 65 -9.70 -5.05 6.10
C THR A 65 -10.72 -6.04 5.55
N LYS A 66 -11.41 -5.69 4.47
CA LYS A 66 -12.34 -6.58 3.78
C LYS A 66 -11.55 -7.47 2.80
N ALA A 67 -11.47 -8.77 3.11
CA ALA A 67 -10.66 -9.76 2.39
C ALA A 67 -10.81 -9.81 0.87
N ASN A 68 -11.98 -9.43 0.33
CA ASN A 68 -12.23 -9.40 -1.11
C ASN A 68 -12.36 -7.99 -1.69
N PHE A 69 -12.06 -6.92 -0.93
CA PHE A 69 -12.30 -5.54 -1.36
C PHE A 69 -11.69 -5.21 -2.73
N LEU A 70 -10.40 -5.47 -2.89
CA LEU A 70 -9.68 -5.20 -4.14
C LEU A 70 -10.22 -6.02 -5.32
N ARG A 71 -10.81 -7.19 -5.04
CA ARG A 71 -11.36 -8.10 -6.04
C ARG A 71 -12.78 -7.73 -6.44
N ASP A 72 -13.63 -7.43 -5.46
CA ASP A 72 -15.06 -7.19 -5.62
C ASP A 72 -15.33 -5.83 -6.30
N ASP A 73 -14.48 -4.83 -6.05
CA ASP A 73 -14.64 -3.45 -6.51
C ASP A 73 -13.28 -2.79 -6.80
N PRO A 74 -12.56 -3.23 -7.85
CA PRO A 74 -11.22 -2.74 -8.16
C PRO A 74 -11.21 -1.25 -8.54
N GLU A 75 -12.22 -0.77 -9.25
CA GLU A 75 -12.34 0.65 -9.63
C GLU A 75 -12.59 1.54 -8.41
N GLY A 76 -13.50 1.13 -7.52
CA GLY A 76 -13.72 1.82 -6.26
C GLY A 76 -12.47 1.84 -5.38
N ALA A 77 -11.73 0.72 -5.32
CA ALA A 77 -10.47 0.65 -4.59
C ALA A 77 -9.41 1.62 -5.14
N VAL A 78 -9.23 1.68 -6.46
CA VAL A 78 -8.31 2.65 -7.09
C VAL A 78 -8.73 4.08 -6.78
N ARG A 79 -10.02 4.40 -6.92
CA ARG A 79 -10.53 5.75 -6.62
C ARG A 79 -10.31 6.15 -5.16
N THR A 80 -10.49 5.23 -4.23
CA THR A 80 -10.21 5.46 -2.80
C THR A 80 -8.71 5.70 -2.59
N LEU A 81 -7.84 4.92 -3.22
CA LEU A 81 -6.39 5.12 -3.13
C LEU A 81 -5.96 6.48 -3.71
N GLU A 82 -6.43 6.85 -4.90
CA GLU A 82 -6.17 8.16 -5.50
C GLU A 82 -6.65 9.30 -4.61
N ARG A 83 -7.79 9.14 -3.92
CA ARG A 83 -8.29 10.12 -2.96
C ARG A 83 -7.32 10.30 -1.78
N VAL A 84 -6.81 9.19 -1.22
CA VAL A 84 -5.78 9.21 -0.17
C VAL A 84 -4.53 9.94 -0.68
N LEU A 85 -3.97 9.49 -1.82
CA LEU A 85 -2.74 10.07 -2.39
C LEU A 85 -2.88 11.54 -2.78
N SER A 86 -4.10 12.01 -3.08
CA SER A 86 -4.36 13.43 -3.37
C SER A 86 -4.35 14.33 -2.12
N GLN A 87 -4.62 13.77 -0.94
CA GLN A 87 -4.65 14.51 0.33
C GLN A 87 -3.30 14.53 1.04
N TYR A 88 -2.47 13.52 0.78
CA TYR A 88 -1.12 13.44 1.30
C TYR A 88 -0.14 13.65 0.13
N PRO A 89 0.47 14.84 -0.02
CA PRO A 89 1.53 15.01 -1.01
C PRO A 89 2.64 13.98 -0.73
N PRO A 90 3.36 13.47 -1.76
CA PRO A 90 4.34 12.38 -1.60
C PRO A 90 5.40 12.62 -0.51
N GLU A 91 5.65 13.89 -0.20
CA GLU A 91 6.59 14.35 0.82
C GLU A 91 6.03 14.18 2.26
N GLU A 92 4.70 14.18 2.43
CA GLU A 92 3.98 14.02 3.71
C GLU A 92 3.41 12.59 3.92
N VAL A 93 3.41 11.71 2.90
CA VAL A 93 3.04 10.27 3.05
C VAL A 93 4.16 9.47 3.73
N THR A 94 5.31 10.10 3.96
CA THR A 94 6.44 9.46 4.66
C THR A 94 6.00 9.08 6.07
N THR A 95 6.12 7.79 6.41
CA THR A 95 5.77 7.20 7.73
C THR A 95 4.29 7.10 8.15
N GLU A 96 3.31 7.35 7.27
CA GLU A 96 1.89 7.23 7.67
C GLU A 96 1.22 5.88 7.29
N VAL A 97 0.31 5.42 8.16
CA VAL A 97 -0.56 4.25 7.91
C VAL A 97 -1.99 4.73 7.67
N VAL A 98 -2.49 4.51 6.46
CA VAL A 98 -3.83 4.91 6.04
C VAL A 98 -4.74 3.70 5.93
N TRP A 99 -5.91 3.79 6.54
CA TRP A 99 -6.96 2.77 6.50
C TRP A 99 -7.96 3.09 5.40
N LEU A 100 -7.96 2.33 4.30
CA LEU A 100 -8.79 2.63 3.12
C LEU A 100 -10.30 2.65 3.41
N GLU A 101 -10.76 1.93 4.43
CA GLU A 101 -12.16 1.92 4.84
C GLU A 101 -12.66 3.26 5.38
N HIS A 102 -11.78 4.09 5.97
CA HIS A 102 -12.13 5.44 6.43
C HIS A 102 -12.29 6.43 5.26
N TRP A 103 -11.91 6.01 4.06
CA TRP A 103 -11.89 6.81 2.84
C TRP A 103 -12.92 6.33 1.81
N ARG A 104 -13.99 5.69 2.27
CA ARG A 104 -15.14 5.38 1.42
C ARG A 104 -16.09 6.56 1.36
#